data_AF-A0A1B8FCI4-F1
#
_entry.id   AF-A0A1B8FCI4-F1
#
_cell.length_a   1.000
_cell.length_b   1.000
_cell.length_c   1.000
_cell.angle_alpha   90.00
_cell.angle_beta   90.00
_cell.angle_gamma   90.00
#
_symmetry.space_group_name_H-M   'P 1'
#
loop_
_entity.id
_entity.type
_entity.pdbx_description
1 polymer ?
#
loop_
_entity_poly.entity_id
_entity_poly.type
_entity_poly.pdbx_seq_one_letter_code
_entity_poly.pdbx_strand_id
1 'polypeptide(L)'
;MHYTNILAGVLWIVRLLALEIAVPQRPWPKLGLLRKAEIPSIREHIHKFRLAHLVEGSFSPASSILTQLAKGQKDNRLHHSPANIHWSKDKDIIYYAGLLVELSKIRAMGQSMTQELIQLLDLLAFKQELPTIELSRVVDSWRHVAIGIAVEWLTKASKTWEQDEDGEEDEDFAEGDDEEEFSANMINNIIVRQASHG
;
A
#
# COMPACT_ATOMS: atom_id res chain seq x y z
N MET A 1 6.29 13.71 -8.94
CA MET A 1 7.18 13.31 -10.06
C MET A 1 6.77 11.91 -10.55
N HIS A 2 6.37 11.74 -11.81
CA HIS A 2 5.77 10.50 -12.33
C HIS A 2 6.77 9.41 -12.78
N TYR A 3 8.08 9.68 -12.73
CA TYR A 3 9.09 8.78 -13.30
C TYR A 3 9.34 7.52 -12.45
N THR A 4 9.10 7.56 -11.13
CA THR A 4 9.29 6.41 -10.22
C THR A 4 8.31 5.28 -10.53
N ASN A 5 7.04 5.61 -10.81
CA ASN A 5 6.03 4.62 -11.22
C ASN A 5 6.39 3.97 -12.56
N ILE A 6 6.88 4.76 -13.51
CA ILE A 6 7.33 4.26 -14.82
C ILE A 6 8.53 3.33 -14.64
N LEU A 7 9.52 3.73 -13.83
CA LEU A 7 10.69 2.89 -13.54
C LEU A 7 10.32 1.59 -12.83
N ALA A 8 9.37 1.63 -11.89
CA ALA A 8 8.86 0.43 -11.23
C ALA A 8 8.21 -0.54 -12.23
N GLY A 9 7.43 -0.01 -13.19
CA GLY A 9 6.87 -0.79 -14.29
C GLY A 9 7.95 -1.41 -15.19
N VAL A 10 8.99 -0.64 -15.56
CA VAL A 10 10.12 -1.15 -16.35
C VAL A 10 10.89 -2.23 -15.57
N LEU A 11 11.12 -2.05 -14.27
CA LEU A 11 11.77 -3.05 -13.42
C LEU A 11 11.00 -4.36 -13.39
N TRP A 12 9.67 -4.30 -13.34
CA TRP A 12 8.82 -5.49 -13.40
C TRP A 12 8.98 -6.25 -14.72
N ILE A 13 8.98 -5.54 -15.86
CA ILE A 13 9.21 -6.14 -17.18
C ILE A 13 10.61 -6.79 -17.25
N VAL A 14 11.64 -6.11 -16.74
CA VAL A 14 13.01 -6.65 -16.69
C VAL A 14 13.08 -7.93 -15.87
N ARG A 15 12.40 -7.99 -14.72
CA ARG A 15 12.31 -9.20 -13.88
C ARG A 15 11.59 -10.34 -14.59
N LEU A 16 10.52 -10.04 -15.34
CA LEU A 16 9.79 -11.03 -16.12
C LEU A 16 10.66 -11.63 -17.25
N LEU A 17 11.37 -10.79 -17.98
CA LEU A 17 12.30 -11.22 -19.03
C LEU A 17 13.47 -12.02 -18.45
N ALA A 18 14.01 -11.58 -17.31
CA ALA A 18 15.05 -12.29 -16.59
C ALA A 18 14.63 -13.71 -16.18
N LEU A 19 13.37 -13.90 -15.77
CA LEU A 19 12.84 -15.23 -15.46
C LEU A 19 12.75 -16.14 -16.69
N GLU A 20 12.33 -15.61 -17.84
CA GLU A 20 12.31 -16.39 -19.08
C GLU A 20 13.73 -16.74 -19.54
N ILE A 21 14.71 -15.87 -19.33
CA ILE A 21 16.12 -16.15 -19.65
C ILE A 21 16.73 -17.17 -18.67
N ALA A 22 16.48 -17.02 -17.38
CA ALA A 22 17.06 -17.87 -16.34
C ALA A 22 16.41 -19.26 -16.30
N VAL A 23 15.10 -19.36 -16.57
CA VAL A 23 14.35 -20.61 -16.48
C VAL A 23 13.35 -20.69 -17.64
N PRO A 24 13.83 -20.87 -18.88
CA PRO A 24 12.95 -20.92 -20.02
C PRO A 24 12.13 -22.22 -20.00
N GLN A 25 10.84 -22.10 -20.31
CA GLN A 25 9.94 -23.26 -20.42
C GLN A 25 10.28 -24.12 -21.66
N ARG A 26 10.80 -23.48 -22.71
CA ARG A 26 11.23 -24.12 -23.96
C ARG A 26 12.71 -23.83 -24.18
N PRO A 27 13.49 -24.74 -24.76
CA PRO A 27 14.89 -24.45 -25.05
C PRO A 27 14.97 -23.33 -26.10
N TRP A 28 15.98 -22.46 -25.98
CA TRP A 28 16.27 -21.43 -26.97
C TRP A 28 17.67 -21.67 -27.55
N PRO A 29 17.82 -22.54 -28.58
CA PRO A 29 19.12 -22.97 -29.08
C PRO A 29 20.00 -21.82 -29.59
N LYS A 30 19.39 -20.79 -30.19
CA LYS A 30 20.11 -19.61 -30.70
C LYS A 30 20.73 -18.75 -29.60
N LEU A 31 20.18 -18.82 -28.39
CA LEU A 31 20.66 -18.09 -27.21
C LEU A 31 21.45 -18.99 -26.25
N GLY A 32 21.63 -20.28 -26.60
CA GLY A 32 22.29 -21.26 -25.74
C GLY A 32 21.54 -21.55 -24.43
N LEU A 33 20.24 -21.25 -24.35
CA LEU A 33 19.47 -21.45 -23.13
C LEU A 33 18.89 -22.85 -23.06
N LEU A 34 19.24 -23.56 -21.99
CA LEU A 34 18.75 -24.90 -21.65
C LEU A 34 17.31 -24.83 -21.16
N ARG A 35 16.53 -25.89 -21.40
CA ARG A 35 15.17 -25.98 -20.86
C ARG A 35 15.22 -26.10 -19.33
N LYS A 36 14.22 -25.58 -18.63
CA LYS A 36 14.01 -25.78 -17.18
C LYS A 36 14.30 -27.21 -16.66
N ALA A 37 13.90 -28.25 -17.41
CA ALA A 37 14.06 -29.65 -17.03
C ALA A 37 15.53 -30.14 -17.03
N GLU A 38 16.41 -29.43 -17.72
CA GLU A 38 17.83 -29.74 -17.85
C GLU A 38 18.68 -29.02 -16.78
N ILE A 39 18.06 -28.14 -15.97
CA ILE A 39 18.73 -27.39 -14.91
C ILE A 39 18.73 -28.25 -13.62
N PRO A 40 19.91 -28.62 -13.07
CA PRO A 40 20.00 -29.50 -11.91
C PRO A 40 19.35 -28.93 -10.64
N SER A 41 19.55 -27.63 -10.40
CA SER A 41 18.94 -26.89 -9.28
C SER A 41 18.47 -25.52 -9.76
N ILE A 42 17.16 -25.38 -9.94
CA ILE A 42 16.54 -24.13 -10.40
C ILE A 42 16.77 -23.01 -9.39
N ARG A 43 16.72 -23.32 -8.08
CA ARG A 43 16.92 -22.34 -7.01
C ARG A 43 18.30 -21.70 -7.07
N GLU A 44 19.35 -22.51 -7.14
CA GLU A 44 20.74 -22.03 -7.21
C GLU A 44 21.00 -21.27 -8.51
N HIS A 45 20.44 -21.77 -9.62
CA HIS A 45 20.56 -21.12 -10.91
C HIS A 45 19.93 -19.72 -10.92
N ILE A 46 18.70 -19.59 -10.41
CA ILE A 46 18.02 -18.29 -10.25
C ILE A 46 18.80 -17.40 -9.29
N HIS A 47 19.28 -17.94 -8.17
CA HIS A 47 20.02 -17.13 -7.19
C HIS A 47 21.30 -16.55 -7.79
N LYS A 48 22.08 -17.37 -8.51
CA LYS A 48 23.29 -16.92 -9.22
C LYS A 48 22.96 -15.88 -10.30
N PHE A 49 21.91 -16.12 -11.09
CA PHE A 49 21.46 -15.17 -12.11
C PHE A 49 21.02 -13.84 -11.49
N ARG A 50 20.29 -13.89 -10.38
CA ARG A 50 19.82 -12.71 -9.66
C ARG A 50 21.00 -11.86 -9.17
N LEU A 51 21.99 -12.47 -8.54
CA LEU A 51 23.20 -11.77 -8.10
C LEU A 51 23.95 -11.10 -9.27
N ALA A 52 23.97 -11.75 -10.44
CA ALA A 52 24.66 -11.24 -11.62
C ALA A 52 23.91 -10.14 -12.39
N HIS A 53 22.57 -10.04 -12.26
CA HIS A 53 21.78 -9.19 -13.17
C HIS A 53 20.58 -8.44 -12.56
N LEU A 54 20.16 -8.73 -11.32
CA LEU A 54 18.94 -8.16 -10.72
C LEU A 54 19.18 -7.49 -9.36
N VAL A 55 20.42 -7.49 -8.89
CA VAL A 55 20.82 -6.83 -7.63
C VAL A 55 21.52 -5.52 -7.94
N GLU A 56 21.45 -4.58 -7.01
CA GLU A 56 22.25 -3.35 -7.09
C GLU A 56 23.75 -3.67 -7.13
N GLY A 57 24.51 -2.99 -7.98
CA GLY A 57 25.93 -3.28 -8.23
C GLY A 57 26.20 -4.34 -9.30
N SER A 58 25.17 -4.99 -9.86
CA SER A 58 25.32 -6.01 -10.90
C SER A 58 25.72 -5.48 -12.30
N PHE A 59 26.08 -4.20 -12.41
CA PHE A 59 26.37 -3.49 -13.68
C PHE A 59 25.34 -3.75 -14.80
N SER A 60 24.10 -4.05 -14.40
CA SER A 60 23.00 -4.41 -15.29
C SER A 60 22.02 -3.23 -15.43
N PRO A 61 21.17 -3.23 -16.48
CA PRO A 61 20.08 -2.26 -16.58
C PRO A 61 19.18 -2.25 -15.34
N ALA A 62 18.97 -3.41 -14.70
CA ALA A 62 18.18 -3.51 -13.47
C ALA A 62 18.83 -2.75 -12.31
N SER A 63 20.17 -2.85 -12.16
CA SER A 63 20.90 -2.10 -11.13
C SER A 63 20.73 -0.59 -11.30
N SER A 64 20.81 -0.07 -12.52
CA SER A 64 20.65 1.37 -12.77
C SER A 64 19.23 1.85 -12.43
N ILE A 65 18.22 1.05 -12.78
CA ILE A 65 16.81 1.33 -12.43
C ILE A 65 16.61 1.29 -10.91
N LEU A 66 17.19 0.33 -10.20
CA LEU A 66 17.12 0.23 -8.74
C LEU A 66 17.72 1.46 -8.05
N THR A 67 18.92 1.88 -8.46
CA THR A 67 19.56 3.09 -7.90
C THR A 67 18.74 4.35 -8.18
N GLN A 68 18.15 4.47 -9.37
CA GLN A 68 17.26 5.60 -9.70
C GLN A 68 15.96 5.58 -8.90
N LEU A 69 15.40 4.40 -8.61
CA LEU A 69 14.24 4.26 -7.72
C LEU A 69 14.60 4.65 -6.28
N ALA A 70 15.72 4.16 -5.76
CA ALA A 70 16.20 4.50 -4.42
C ALA A 70 16.41 6.02 -4.27
N LYS A 71 17.03 6.65 -5.29
CA LYS A 71 17.15 8.11 -5.36
C LYS A 71 15.79 8.78 -5.38
N GLY A 72 14.88 8.34 -6.24
CA GLY A 72 13.54 8.92 -6.34
C GLY A 72 12.72 8.79 -5.06
N GLN A 73 12.87 7.69 -4.32
CA GLN A 73 12.27 7.51 -3.00
C GLN A 73 12.87 8.45 -1.96
N LYS A 74 14.21 8.58 -1.93
CA LYS A 74 14.91 9.53 -1.05
C LYS A 74 14.47 10.97 -1.32
N ASP A 75 14.42 11.37 -2.60
CA ASP A 75 13.95 12.69 -3.02
C ASP A 75 12.48 12.91 -2.60
N ASN A 76 11.63 11.88 -2.69
CA ASN A 76 10.23 11.93 -2.26
C ASN A 76 10.08 12.11 -0.74
N ARG A 77 10.95 11.50 0.06
CA ARG A 77 10.97 11.64 1.52
C ARG A 77 11.45 13.02 1.93
N LEU A 78 12.54 13.49 1.32
CA LEU A 78 13.17 14.78 1.65
C LEU A 78 12.31 15.97 1.27
N HIS A 79 11.69 15.95 0.09
CA HIS A 79 10.94 17.11 -0.41
C HIS A 79 9.47 17.12 0.01
N HIS A 80 9.02 16.14 0.81
CA HIS A 80 7.62 15.76 0.96
C HIS A 80 6.96 15.69 -0.42
N SER A 81 6.95 14.50 -1.04
CA SER A 81 6.16 14.28 -2.26
C SER A 81 4.86 15.06 -2.13
N PRO A 82 4.52 16.01 -3.03
CA PRO A 82 3.24 16.67 -2.96
C PRO A 82 2.25 15.54 -2.93
N ALA A 83 1.65 15.33 -1.75
CA ALA A 83 0.99 14.08 -1.46
C ALA A 83 0.05 13.84 -2.63
N ASN A 84 0.01 12.60 -3.14
CA ASN A 84 -0.92 12.27 -4.22
C ASN A 84 -2.34 12.72 -3.87
N ILE A 85 -2.62 13.00 -2.60
CA ILE A 85 -3.79 13.69 -2.09
C ILE A 85 -3.35 14.96 -1.35
N HIS A 86 -3.69 16.15 -1.85
CA HIS A 86 -3.54 17.38 -1.08
C HIS A 86 -4.76 18.29 -1.20
N TRP A 87 -4.98 19.12 -0.18
CA TRP A 87 -6.10 20.07 -0.15
C TRP A 87 -5.71 21.38 -0.85
N SER A 88 -6.69 22.06 -1.43
CA SER A 88 -6.58 23.49 -1.72
C SER A 88 -6.40 24.28 -0.42
N LYS A 89 -5.84 25.49 -0.49
CA LYS A 89 -5.71 26.40 0.67
C LYS A 89 -7.05 26.65 1.36
N ASP A 90 -8.11 26.73 0.56
CA ASP A 90 -9.48 26.97 1.03
C ASP A 90 -10.19 25.67 1.48
N LYS A 91 -9.54 24.51 1.35
CA LYS A 91 -10.05 23.17 1.72
C LYS A 91 -11.31 22.70 0.97
N ASP A 92 -11.75 23.41 -0.06
CA ASP A 92 -12.91 23.00 -0.88
C ASP A 92 -12.59 21.98 -1.98
N ILE A 93 -11.31 21.77 -2.25
CA ILE A 93 -10.84 20.95 -3.38
C ILE A 93 -9.77 19.99 -2.88
N ILE A 94 -9.91 18.73 -3.28
CA ILE A 94 -8.90 17.69 -3.11
C ILE A 94 -8.24 17.48 -4.48
N TYR A 95 -6.92 17.59 -4.51
CA TYR A 95 -6.11 17.20 -5.66
C TYR A 95 -5.67 15.76 -5.45
N TYR A 96 -6.21 14.84 -6.24
CA TYR A 96 -5.89 13.42 -6.23
C TYR A 96 -5.14 13.03 -7.51
N ALA A 97 -3.86 12.65 -7.43
CA ALA A 97 -3.04 12.24 -8.58
C ALA A 97 -3.06 13.24 -9.75
N GLY A 98 -3.16 14.54 -9.45
CA GLY A 98 -3.28 15.62 -10.44
C GLY A 98 -4.71 15.88 -10.95
N LEU A 99 -5.68 15.07 -10.54
CA LEU A 99 -7.11 15.31 -10.79
C LEU A 99 -7.72 16.16 -9.70
N LEU A 100 -8.58 17.08 -10.10
CA LEU A 100 -9.29 17.98 -9.20
C LEU A 100 -10.64 17.37 -8.82
N VAL A 101 -10.85 17.15 -7.52
CA VAL A 101 -12.11 16.67 -6.96
C VAL A 101 -12.67 17.74 -6.03
N GLU A 102 -13.77 18.36 -6.44
CA GLU A 102 -14.50 19.32 -5.61
C GLU A 102 -15.22 18.60 -4.47
N LEU A 103 -15.10 19.13 -3.26
CA LEU A 103 -15.74 18.57 -2.07
C LEU A 103 -17.28 18.58 -2.18
N SER A 104 -17.82 19.55 -2.93
CA SER A 104 -19.25 19.62 -3.27
C SER A 104 -19.75 18.35 -3.96
N LYS A 105 -18.96 17.79 -4.88
CA LYS A 105 -19.30 16.56 -5.62
C LYS A 105 -19.28 15.35 -4.70
N ILE A 106 -18.28 15.25 -3.83
CA ILE A 106 -18.21 14.18 -2.82
C ILE A 106 -19.42 14.24 -1.88
N ARG A 107 -19.77 15.44 -1.42
CA ARG A 107 -20.94 15.66 -0.56
C ARG A 107 -22.24 15.30 -1.28
N ALA A 108 -22.41 15.73 -2.52
CA ALA A 108 -23.57 15.41 -3.33
C ALA A 108 -23.71 13.90 -3.56
N MET A 109 -22.60 13.20 -3.81
CA MET A 109 -22.59 11.74 -3.93
C MET A 109 -23.07 11.06 -2.64
N GLY A 110 -22.54 11.45 -1.49
CA GLY A 110 -22.96 10.91 -0.19
C GLY A 110 -24.44 11.20 0.13
N GLN A 111 -24.93 12.39 -0.25
CA GLN A 111 -26.35 12.76 -0.10
C GLN A 111 -27.25 11.93 -1.03
N SER A 112 -26.85 11.73 -2.29
CA SER A 112 -27.59 10.90 -3.24
C SER A 112 -27.70 9.45 -2.75
N MET A 113 -26.59 8.88 -2.28
CA MET A 113 -26.57 7.51 -1.75
C MET A 113 -27.44 7.38 -0.50
N THR A 114 -27.40 8.36 0.40
CA THR A 114 -28.28 8.40 1.58
C THR A 114 -29.75 8.45 1.17
N GLN A 115 -30.10 9.27 0.17
CA GLN A 115 -31.48 9.36 -0.33
C GLN A 115 -31.97 8.05 -0.94
N GLU A 116 -31.14 7.38 -1.75
CA GLU A 116 -31.48 6.07 -2.31
C GLU A 116 -31.69 5.02 -1.21
N LEU A 117 -30.81 5.00 -0.20
CA LEU A 117 -30.93 4.09 0.93
C LEU A 117 -32.21 4.34 1.74
N ILE A 118 -32.59 5.60 1.95
CA ILE A 118 -33.86 5.96 2.61
C ILE A 118 -35.05 5.42 1.80
N GLN A 119 -35.05 5.60 0.47
CA GLN A 119 -36.12 5.09 -0.38
C GLN A 119 -36.23 3.56 -0.35
N LEU A 120 -35.10 2.86 -0.35
CA LEU A 120 -35.07 1.40 -0.23
C LEU A 120 -35.55 0.95 1.16
N LEU A 121 -35.16 1.67 2.21
CA LEU A 121 -35.59 1.39 3.57
C LEU A 121 -37.10 1.59 3.73
N ASP A 122 -37.67 2.65 3.15
CA ASP A 122 -39.12 2.89 3.13
C ASP A 122 -39.87 1.77 2.40
N LEU A 123 -39.32 1.28 1.30
CA LEU A 123 -39.88 0.14 0.57
C LEU A 123 -39.85 -1.13 1.43
N LEU A 124 -38.71 -1.42 2.05
CA LEU A 124 -38.51 -2.60 2.90
C LEU A 124 -39.36 -2.54 4.18
N ALA A 125 -39.62 -1.35 4.70
CA ALA A 125 -40.53 -1.09 5.82
C ALA A 125 -42.01 -1.05 5.39
N PHE A 126 -42.34 -1.41 4.16
CA PHE A 126 -43.71 -1.34 3.61
C PHE A 126 -44.38 0.02 3.79
N LYS A 127 -43.60 1.11 3.76
CA LYS A 127 -44.03 2.49 4.02
C LYS A 127 -44.67 2.69 5.41
N GLN A 128 -44.33 1.84 6.38
CA GLN A 128 -44.71 2.08 7.78
C GLN A 128 -43.73 3.06 8.44
N GLU A 129 -44.23 3.79 9.44
CA GLU A 129 -43.38 4.69 10.23
C GLU A 129 -42.33 3.87 11.00
N LEU A 130 -41.07 4.12 10.67
CA LEU A 130 -39.94 3.51 11.37
C LEU A 130 -39.69 4.24 12.70
N PRO A 131 -39.32 3.51 13.76
CA PRO A 131 -38.95 4.13 15.03
C PRO A 131 -37.74 5.04 14.82
N THR A 132 -37.79 6.25 15.36
CA THR A 132 -36.65 7.17 15.33
C THR A 132 -35.54 6.61 16.21
N ILE A 133 -34.47 6.12 15.58
CA ILE A 133 -33.29 5.62 16.29
C ILE A 133 -32.39 6.80 16.62
N GLU A 134 -32.09 7.01 17.90
CA GLU A 134 -31.05 7.96 18.30
C GLU A 134 -29.67 7.43 17.86
N LEU A 135 -29.14 8.00 16.76
CA LEU A 135 -27.84 7.62 16.20
C LEU A 135 -26.67 7.79 17.19
N SER A 136 -26.81 8.64 18.20
CA SER A 136 -25.83 8.81 19.29
C SER A 136 -25.69 7.56 20.18
N ARG A 137 -26.73 6.71 20.24
CA ARG A 137 -26.72 5.45 21.00
C ARG A 137 -26.28 4.25 20.16
N VAL A 138 -26.21 4.41 18.84
CA VAL A 138 -25.73 3.36 17.93
C VAL A 138 -24.21 3.35 18.01
N VAL A 139 -23.66 2.33 18.67
CA VAL A 139 -22.21 2.12 18.74
C VAL A 139 -21.76 1.58 17.40
N ASP A 140 -21.20 2.46 16.56
CA ASP A 140 -20.55 2.04 15.32
C ASP A 140 -19.17 1.45 15.63
N SER A 141 -18.89 0.26 15.10
CA SER A 141 -17.59 -0.42 15.21
C SER A 141 -16.46 0.45 14.67
N TRP A 142 -16.75 1.28 13.66
CA TRP A 142 -15.81 2.20 13.03
C TRP A 142 -15.30 3.30 13.96
N ARG A 143 -16.09 3.69 14.98
CA ARG A 143 -15.69 4.74 15.92
C ARG A 143 -14.53 4.28 16.80
N HIS A 144 -14.55 3.02 17.24
CA HIS A 144 -13.48 2.42 18.02
C HIS A 144 -12.23 2.15 17.17
N VAL A 145 -12.41 1.74 15.92
CA VAL A 145 -11.30 1.56 14.97
C VAL A 145 -10.63 2.90 14.65
N ALA A 146 -11.41 3.97 14.39
CA ALA A 146 -10.87 5.30 14.12
C ALA A 146 -10.11 5.88 15.33
N ILE A 147 -10.62 5.67 16.55
CA ILE A 147 -9.92 6.04 17.79
C ILE A 147 -8.62 5.24 17.91
N GLY A 148 -8.64 3.92 17.65
CA GLY A 148 -7.45 3.08 17.67
C GLY A 148 -6.37 3.56 16.70
N ILE A 149 -6.75 3.84 15.44
CA ILE A 149 -5.84 4.38 14.43
C ILE A 149 -5.28 5.73 14.86
N ALA A 150 -6.12 6.64 15.38
CA ALA A 150 -5.69 7.95 15.83
C ALA A 150 -4.72 7.88 17.02
N VAL A 151 -5.00 7.01 18.00
CA VAL A 151 -4.14 6.81 19.17
C VAL A 151 -2.79 6.24 18.75
N GLU A 152 -2.76 5.26 17.86
CA GLU A 152 -1.51 4.67 17.37
C GLU A 152 -0.68 5.65 16.54
N TRP A 153 -1.34 6.45 15.69
CA TRP A 153 -0.69 7.55 14.97
C TRP A 153 -0.07 8.58 15.91
N LEU A 154 -0.79 8.96 16.98
CA LEU A 154 -0.26 9.86 18.00
C LEU A 154 0.90 9.23 18.76
N THR A 155 0.88 7.92 19.03
CA THR A 155 2.01 7.23 19.70
C THR A 155 3.22 7.11 18.80
N LYS A 156 3.05 6.80 17.52
CA LYS A 156 4.13 6.78 16.53
C LYS A 156 4.73 8.18 16.34
N ALA A 157 3.89 9.21 16.23
CA ALA A 157 4.34 10.60 16.14
C ALA A 157 5.10 11.05 17.41
N SER A 158 4.67 10.60 18.60
CA SER A 158 5.38 10.85 19.86
C SER A 158 6.77 10.21 19.86
N LYS A 159 6.89 8.94 19.44
CA LYS A 159 8.19 8.24 19.39
C LYS A 159 9.16 8.87 18.39
N THR A 160 8.66 9.39 17.26
CA THR A 160 9.51 10.11 16.31
C THR A 160 10.06 11.42 16.88
N TRP A 161 9.33 12.08 17.78
CA TRP A 161 9.81 13.30 18.43
C TRP A 161 10.85 13.01 19.52
N GLU A 162 10.76 11.85 20.18
CA GLU A 162 11.78 11.39 21.13
C GLU A 162 13.08 10.98 20.39
N GLN A 163 12.99 10.38 19.19
CA GLN A 163 14.16 10.07 18.36
C GLN A 163 14.87 11.30 17.77
N ASP A 164 14.15 12.41 17.55
CA ASP A 164 14.74 13.65 17.05
C ASP A 164 15.48 14.45 18.17
N GLU A 165 15.23 14.15 19.45
CA GLU A 165 15.93 14.75 20.61
C GLU A 165 17.19 13.97 21.03
N ASP A 166 17.22 12.64 20.83
CA ASP A 166 18.37 11.79 21.13
C ASP A 166 19.24 11.59 19.87
N GLY A 167 20.12 12.55 19.60
CA GLY A 167 21.04 12.51 18.47
C GLY A 167 22.02 11.33 18.46
N GLU A 168 22.13 10.72 17.27
CA GLU A 168 23.18 9.83 16.73
C GLU A 168 23.63 8.62 17.59
N GLU A 169 23.26 7.40 17.17
CA GLU A 169 24.15 6.35 16.64
C GLU A 169 23.37 5.02 16.42
N ASP A 170 23.80 4.26 15.39
CA ASP A 170 23.45 2.87 15.03
C ASP A 170 22.24 2.59 14.11
N GLU A 171 22.47 2.73 12.78
CA GLU A 171 21.67 2.09 11.72
C GLU A 171 21.99 0.59 11.60
N ASP A 172 21.38 -0.25 12.45
CA ASP A 172 21.08 -1.64 12.10
C ASP A 172 19.64 -1.71 11.53
N PHE A 173 19.58 -1.87 10.21
CA PHE A 173 18.36 -2.04 9.42
C PHE A 173 17.67 -3.37 9.81
N ALA A 174 16.82 -3.35 10.84
CA ALA A 174 15.86 -4.43 11.12
C ALA A 174 14.62 -4.25 10.22
N GLU A 175 14.73 -4.65 8.96
CA GLU A 175 13.61 -4.75 8.03
C GLU A 175 12.89 -6.09 8.24
N GLY A 176 11.69 -6.05 8.85
CA GLY A 176 10.68 -7.10 8.71
C GLY A 176 10.30 -7.82 10.00
N ASP A 177 9.22 -7.36 10.65
CA ASP A 177 8.26 -8.24 11.34
C ASP A 177 6.95 -7.49 11.70
N ASP A 178 7.00 -6.15 11.79
CA ASP A 178 5.91 -5.37 12.37
C ASP A 178 4.60 -5.35 11.54
N GLU A 179 4.67 -5.39 10.20
CA GLU A 179 3.46 -5.31 9.34
C GLU A 179 2.68 -6.64 9.27
N GLU A 180 3.38 -7.78 9.37
CA GLU A 180 2.77 -9.11 9.34
C GLU A 180 2.19 -9.46 10.72
N GLU A 181 2.89 -9.08 11.80
CA GLU A 181 2.36 -9.16 13.17
C GLU A 181 1.14 -8.23 13.36
N PHE A 182 1.15 -7.02 12.78
CA PHE A 182 0.02 -6.09 12.81
C PHE A 182 -1.23 -6.66 12.14
N SER A 183 -1.07 -7.24 10.94
CA SER A 183 -2.20 -7.85 10.20
C SER A 183 -2.75 -9.07 10.95
N ALA A 184 -1.88 -9.90 11.52
CA ALA A 184 -2.28 -11.05 12.32
C ALA A 184 -2.97 -10.66 13.64
N ASN A 185 -2.44 -9.66 14.36
CA ASN A 185 -3.04 -9.18 15.62
C ASN A 185 -4.35 -8.42 15.41
N MET A 186 -4.50 -7.67 14.32
CA MET A 186 -5.74 -6.99 13.97
C MET A 186 -6.85 -8.02 13.65
N ILE A 187 -6.54 -9.03 12.85
CA ILE A 187 -7.51 -10.09 12.50
C ILE A 187 -7.86 -10.92 13.75
N ASN A 188 -6.90 -11.28 14.60
CA ASN A 188 -7.16 -12.03 15.83
C ASN A 188 -8.00 -11.23 16.83
N ASN A 189 -7.76 -9.93 17.00
CA ASN A 189 -8.58 -9.09 17.90
C ASN A 189 -10.02 -8.93 17.40
N ILE A 190 -10.23 -8.89 16.08
CA ILE A 190 -11.58 -8.82 15.49
C ILE A 190 -12.31 -10.15 15.72
N ILE A 191 -11.65 -11.30 15.48
CA ILE A 191 -12.25 -12.63 15.63
C ILE A 191 -12.60 -12.94 17.08
N VAL A 192 -11.69 -12.68 18.02
CA VAL A 192 -11.90 -12.94 19.47
C VAL A 192 -13.08 -12.14 20.01
N ARG A 193 -13.30 -10.91 19.51
CA ARG A 193 -14.38 -10.03 19.97
C ARG A 193 -15.72 -10.30 19.28
N GLN A 194 -15.75 -10.92 18.11
CA GLN A 194 -16.98 -11.44 17.51
C GLN A 194 -17.44 -12.75 18.17
N ALA A 195 -16.50 -13.60 18.62
CA ALA A 195 -16.80 -14.83 19.32
C ALA A 195 -17.35 -14.62 20.76
N SER A 196 -17.06 -13.48 21.41
CA SER A 196 -17.54 -13.18 22.76
C SER A 196 -18.97 -12.63 22.82
N HIS A 197 -19.64 -12.46 21.67
CA HIS A 197 -21.00 -11.90 21.58
C HIS A 197 -22.00 -12.80 20.82
N GLY A 198 -21.74 -14.12 20.82
CA GLY A 198 -22.74 -15.16 20.54
C GLY A 198 -23.43 -15.63 21.81
#